data_AF-A0A958NPC7-F1
#
_entry.id   AF-A0A958NPC7-F1
#
_cell.length_a   1.000
_cell.length_b   1.000
_cell.length_c   1.000
_cell.angle_alpha   90.00
_cell.angle_beta   90.00
_cell.angle_gamma   90.00
#
_symmetry.space_group_name_H-M   'P 1'
#
loop_
_entity.id
_entity.type
_entity.pdbx_description
1 polymer ?
#
loop_
_entity_poly.entity_id
_entity_poly.type
_entity_poly.pdbx_seq_one_letter_code
_entity_poly.pdbx_strand_id
1 'polypeptide(L)'
;CYIILTKEEGLVYKRVFTNKMDEGYLTLSSDNKVYQPYLIHMSEILEIWEFKLNLCIGQYDEDEINPVSILNLMRSVGIELKDLKNRIQKLEGN
;
A
#
# COMPACT_ATOMS: atom_id res chain seq x y z
N CYS A 1 -10.20 -9.22 -1.46
CA CYS A 1 -10.06 -9.35 0.00
C CYS A 1 -11.39 -8.97 0.64
N TYR A 2 -11.62 -9.34 1.89
CA TYR A 2 -12.90 -9.12 2.57
C TYR A 2 -12.67 -8.43 3.90
N ILE A 3 -13.62 -7.58 4.27
CA ILE A 3 -13.77 -7.09 5.64
C ILE A 3 -14.76 -8.02 6.33
N ILE A 4 -14.37 -8.57 7.47
CA ILE A 4 -15.13 -9.61 8.18
C ILE A 4 -15.35 -9.10 9.60
N LEU A 5 -16.60 -9.06 10.03
CA LEU A 5 -16.95 -8.78 11.41
C LEU A 5 -17.17 -10.11 12.13
N THR A 6 -16.35 -10.37 13.14
CA THR A 6 -16.38 -11.56 13.98
C THR A 6 -16.84 -11.22 15.39
N LYS A 7 -17.37 -12.20 16.12
CA LYS A 7 -17.79 -12.02 17.52
C LYS A 7 -16.64 -11.69 18.47
N GLU A 8 -15.50 -12.38 18.32
CA GLU A 8 -14.39 -12.30 19.26
C GLU A 8 -13.30 -11.29 18.84
N GLU A 9 -12.87 -11.32 17.57
CA GLU A 9 -11.77 -10.47 17.08
C GLU A 9 -12.25 -9.10 16.57
N GLY A 10 -13.57 -8.90 16.52
CA GLY A 10 -14.17 -7.72 15.91
C GLY A 10 -13.91 -7.71 14.39
N LEU A 11 -13.48 -6.56 13.88
CA LEU A 11 -13.46 -6.25 12.46
C LEU A 11 -12.06 -6.52 11.88
N VAL A 12 -11.96 -7.50 10.98
CA VAL A 12 -10.68 -7.94 10.37
C VAL A 12 -10.71 -7.83 8.86
N TYR A 13 -9.54 -7.55 8.26
CA TYR A 13 -9.36 -7.51 6.81
C TYR A 13 -8.48 -8.66 6.33
N LYS A 14 -9.07 -9.67 5.67
CA LYS A 14 -8.37 -10.90 5.27
C LYS A 14 -8.88 -11.44 3.94
N ARG A 15 -8.08 -12.29 3.29
CA ARG A 15 -8.54 -13.16 2.21
C ARG A 15 -9.34 -14.31 2.81
N VAL A 16 -10.44 -14.66 2.15
CA VAL A 16 -11.32 -15.75 2.56
C VAL A 16 -11.16 -16.88 1.55
N PHE A 17 -10.93 -18.10 2.04
CA PHE A 17 -10.96 -19.32 1.23
C PHE A 17 -12.05 -20.26 1.76
N THR A 18 -12.76 -20.91 0.84
CA THR A 18 -13.92 -21.77 1.10
C THR A 18 -13.59 -23.26 1.04
N ASN A 19 -12.31 -23.62 1.18
CA ASN A 19 -11.80 -24.98 1.09
C ASN A 19 -12.38 -25.96 2.14
N LYS A 20 -12.90 -25.46 3.27
CA LYS A 20 -13.53 -26.23 4.35
C LYS A 20 -14.99 -25.83 4.58
N MET A 21 -15.62 -25.26 3.56
CA MET A 21 -16.99 -24.76 3.68
C MET A 21 -18.00 -25.88 3.94
N ASP A 22 -17.76 -27.09 3.42
CA ASP A 22 -18.56 -28.28 3.70
C ASP A 22 -18.55 -28.69 5.18
N GLU A 23 -17.48 -28.35 5.90
CA GLU A 23 -17.34 -28.57 7.35
C GLU A 23 -17.88 -27.39 8.18
N GLY A 24 -18.38 -26.33 7.53
CA GLY A 24 -18.85 -25.12 8.22
C GLY A 24 -17.76 -24.07 8.49
N TYR A 25 -16.56 -24.21 7.91
CA TYR A 25 -15.41 -23.35 8.19
C TYR A 25 -14.96 -22.55 6.98
N LEU A 26 -14.46 -21.34 7.26
CA LEU A 26 -13.72 -20.51 6.31
C LEU A 26 -12.26 -20.41 6.74
N THR A 27 -11.34 -20.40 5.78
CA THR A 27 -9.93 -20.10 6.06
C THR A 27 -9.68 -18.62 5.83
N LEU A 28 -9.24 -17.91 6.86
CA LEU A 28 -8.86 -16.50 6.79
C LEU A 28 -7.35 -16.37 6.69
N SER A 29 -6.87 -15.63 5.70
CA SER A 29 -5.44 -15.43 5.46
C SER A 29 -5.09 -13.95 5.29
N SER A 30 -3.98 -13.53 5.90
CA SER A 30 -3.46 -12.17 5.73
C SER A 30 -2.57 -12.08 4.50
N ASP A 31 -2.55 -10.91 3.85
CA ASP A 31 -1.52 -10.59 2.86
C ASP A 31 -0.12 -10.41 3.52
N ASN A 32 -0.09 -10.14 4.83
CA ASN A 32 1.15 -10.14 5.61
C ASN A 32 1.51 -11.56 6.04
N LYS A 33 2.59 -12.11 5.45
CA LYS A 33 3.10 -13.48 5.67
C LYS A 33 3.49 -13.79 7.12
N VAL A 34 3.70 -12.77 7.97
CA VAL A 34 3.98 -12.97 9.40
C VAL A 34 2.78 -13.62 10.10
N TYR A 35 1.56 -13.34 9.64
CA TYR A 35 0.35 -13.91 10.22
C TYR A 35 -0.04 -15.18 9.47
N GLN A 36 -0.06 -16.30 10.20
CA GLN A 36 -0.50 -17.57 9.62
C GLN A 36 -2.00 -17.56 9.33
N PRO A 37 -2.45 -18.27 8.27
CA PRO A 37 -3.87 -18.50 8.05
C PRO A 37 -4.49 -19.30 9.19
N TYR A 38 -5.76 -19.03 9.49
CA TYR A 38 -6.52 -19.76 10.51
C TYR A 38 -7.93 -20.07 10.04
N LEU A 39 -8.56 -21.03 10.70
CA LEU A 39 -9.94 -21.42 10.44
C LEU A 39 -10.87 -20.66 11.38
N ILE A 40 -12.00 -20.22 10.84
CA ILE A 40 -13.11 -19.65 11.60
C ILE A 40 -14.40 -20.39 11.23
N HIS A 41 -15.19 -20.72 12.24
CA HIS A 41 -16.50 -21.33 12.02
C HIS A 41 -17.50 -20.27 11.58
N MET A 42 -18.43 -20.61 10.68
CA MET A 42 -19.41 -19.63 10.18
C MET A 42 -20.30 -19.03 11.28
N SER A 43 -20.50 -19.71 12.40
CA SER A 43 -21.26 -19.17 13.55
C SER A 43 -20.60 -17.96 14.22
N GLU A 44 -19.29 -17.79 14.05
CA GLU A 44 -18.52 -16.71 14.66
C GLU A 44 -18.49 -15.45 13.81
N ILE A 45 -18.98 -15.54 12.57
CA ILE A 45 -19.02 -14.44 11.62
C ILE A 45 -20.40 -13.79 11.70
N LEU A 46 -20.39 -12.48 11.92
CA LEU A 46 -21.60 -11.65 11.91
C LEU A 46 -21.86 -11.11 10.51
N GLU A 47 -20.84 -10.53 9.87
CA GLU A 47 -20.95 -9.90 8.55
C GLU A 47 -19.68 -10.11 7.72
N ILE A 48 -19.84 -10.17 6.39
CA ILE A 48 -18.75 -10.19 5.41
C ILE A 48 -19.05 -9.15 4.34
N TRP A 49 -18.09 -8.26 4.09
CA TRP A 49 -18.16 -7.28 3.03
C TRP A 49 -17.03 -7.49 2.02
N GLU A 50 -17.38 -7.47 0.73
CA GLU A 50 -16.39 -7.53 -0.34
C GLU A 50 -15.67 -6.19 -0.47
N PHE A 51 -14.35 -6.21 -0.29
CA PHE A 51 -13.53 -5.03 -0.50
C PHE A 51 -13.11 -4.94 -1.97
N LYS A 52 -13.62 -3.92 -2.68
CA LYS A 52 -13.36 -3.73 -4.11
C LYS A 52 -12.10 -2.90 -4.40
N LEU A 53 -11.91 -1.77 -3.72
CA LEU A 53 -10.82 -0.84 -4.01
C LEU A 53 -10.53 0.05 -2.80
N ASN A 54 -9.25 0.32 -2.55
CA ASN A 54 -8.83 1.47 -1.78
C ASN A 54 -8.50 2.62 -2.75
N LEU A 55 -9.24 3.73 -2.68
CA LEU A 55 -8.96 4.90 -3.50
C LEU A 55 -8.23 5.94 -2.64
N CYS A 56 -6.91 5.77 -2.50
CA CYS A 56 -6.06 6.75 -1.83
C CYS A 56 -5.88 7.99 -2.71
N ILE A 57 -6.87 8.87 -2.76
CA ILE A 57 -6.74 10.19 -3.38
C ILE A 57 -6.65 11.22 -2.26
N GLY A 58 -5.48 11.85 -2.14
CA GLY A 58 -5.30 13.02 -1.26
C GLY A 58 -4.86 12.74 0.18
N GLN A 59 -4.24 11.60 0.48
CA GLN A 59 -3.58 11.36 1.78
C GLN A 59 -2.09 11.70 1.77
N TYR A 60 -1.71 12.79 1.11
CA TYR A 60 -0.42 13.40 1.42
C TYR A 60 -0.69 14.35 2.58
N ASP A 61 -0.18 14.04 3.77
CA ASP A 61 -0.10 15.03 4.85
C ASP A 61 0.65 16.27 4.32
N GLU A 62 0.39 17.47 4.85
CA GLU A 62 1.10 18.70 4.42
C GLU A 62 2.64 18.56 4.50
N ASP A 63 3.12 17.66 5.34
CA ASP A 63 4.53 17.33 5.54
C ASP A 63 5.06 16.17 4.67
N GLU A 64 4.20 15.47 3.93
CA GLU A 64 4.64 14.37 3.04
C GLU A 64 5.23 14.92 1.75
N ILE A 65 6.53 14.68 1.57
CA ILE A 65 7.27 15.18 0.41
C ILE A 65 6.74 14.48 -0.86
N ASN A 66 6.03 15.24 -1.69
CA ASN A 66 5.54 14.77 -2.98
C ASN A 66 6.71 14.29 -3.86
N PRO A 67 6.76 13.00 -4.27
CA PRO A 67 7.84 12.45 -5.07
C PRO A 67 8.04 13.18 -6.41
N VAL A 68 6.96 13.72 -6.97
CA VAL A 68 6.99 14.52 -8.21
C VAL A 68 7.71 15.84 -7.97
N SER A 69 7.49 16.48 -6.81
CA SER A 69 8.20 17.70 -6.43
C SER A 69 9.70 17.44 -6.26
N ILE A 70 10.10 16.32 -5.64
CA ILE A 70 11.52 15.91 -5.52
C ILE A 70 12.14 15.70 -6.91
N LEU A 71 11.45 14.97 -7.79
CA LEU A 71 11.91 14.73 -9.16
C LEU A 71 12.11 16.02 -9.93
N ASN A 72 11.21 16.99 -9.77
CA ASN A 72 11.33 18.30 -10.41
C ASN A 72 12.50 19.11 -9.85
N LEU A 73 12.70 19.11 -8.53
CA LEU A 73 13.87 19.75 -7.90
C LEU A 73 15.18 19.12 -8.39
N MET A 74 15.28 17.78 -8.39
CA MET A 74 16.47 17.07 -8.88
C MET A 74 16.76 17.38 -10.36
N ARG A 75 15.73 17.48 -11.20
CA ARG A 75 15.90 17.88 -12.61
C ARG A 75 16.41 19.31 -12.73
N SER A 76 15.90 20.27 -11.94
CA SER A 76 16.40 21.65 -11.94
C SER A 76 17.88 21.69 -11.58
N VAL A 77 18.26 21.04 -10.48
CA VAL A 77 19.65 20.95 -10.03
C VAL A 77 20.54 20.31 -11.10
N GLY A 78 20.07 19.24 -11.75
CA GLY A 78 20.80 18.60 -12.85
C GLY A 78 21.03 19.53 -14.05
N ILE A 79 20.06 20.38 -14.38
CA ILE A 79 20.19 21.38 -15.45
C ILE A 79 21.20 22.47 -15.04
N GLU A 80 21.09 23.00 -13.83
CA GLU A 80 22.00 24.03 -13.30
C GLU A 80 23.45 23.54 -13.23
N LEU A 81 23.68 22.30 -12.77
CA LEU A 81 25.00 21.68 -12.76
C LEU A 81 25.58 21.51 -14.18
N LYS A 82 24.74 21.17 -15.15
CA LYS A 82 25.15 21.06 -16.55
C LYS A 82 25.56 22.44 -17.11
N ASP A 83 24.80 23.48 -16.77
CA ASP A 83 25.13 24.84 -17.21
C ASP A 83 26.43 25.36 -16.56
N LEU A 84 26.59 25.15 -15.25
CA LEU A 84 27.83 25.43 -14.52
C LEU A 84 29.04 24.73 -15.15
N LYS A 85 28.91 23.44 -15.47
CA LYS A 85 29.96 22.68 -16.15
C LYS A 85 30.34 23.31 -17.50
N ASN A 86 29.36 23.70 -18.30
CA ASN A 86 29.61 24.35 -19.60
C ASN A 86 30.31 25.70 -19.44
N ARG A 87 29.97 26.47 -18.40
CA ARG A 87 30.61 27.75 -18.09
C ARG A 87 32.06 27.59 -17.64
N ILE A 88 32.34 26.60 -16.79
CA ILE A 88 33.71 26.27 -16.36
C ILE A 88 34.57 25.86 -17.57
N GLN A 89 34.06 24.98 -18.44
CA GLN A 89 34.80 24.58 -19.65
C GLN A 89 35.13 25.75 -20.59
N LYS A 90 34.26 26.76 -20.67
CA LYS A 90 34.53 27.98 -21.45
C LYS A 90 35.60 28.87 -20.81
N LEU A 91 35.75 28.82 -19.48
CA LEU A 91 36.76 29.59 -18.74
C LEU A 91 38.13 28.91 -18.77
N GLU A 92 38.17 27.58 -18.74
CA GLU A 92 39.42 26.80 -18.85
C GLU A 92 39.96 26.70 -20.29
N GLY A 93 39.13 27.01 -21.29
CA GLY A 93 39.49 27.00 -22.71
C GLY A 93 40.02 28.32 -23.28
N ASN A 94 40.14 29.37 -22.44
CA ASN A 94 40.79 30.66 -22.75
C ASN A 94 42.09 30.80 -21.96
#